data_AF-A0A8S3HE19-F1
#
_entry.id   AF-A0A8S3HE19-F1
#
_cell.length_a   1.000
_cell.length_b   1.000
_cell.length_c   1.000
_cell.angle_alpha   90.00
_cell.angle_beta   90.00
_cell.angle_gamma   90.00
#
_symmetry.space_group_name_H-M   'P 1'
#
loop_
_entity.id
_entity.type
_entity.pdbx_description
1 polymer ?
#
loop_
_entity_poly.entity_id
_entity_poly.type
_entity_poly.pdbx_seq_one_letter_code
_entity_poly.pdbx_strand_id
1 'polypeptide(L)' 'GGVRTLDELLAIRSIGVTRVGATATIAIMEEATARGITDTPTEIILKSTDHLQSGY' A
#
# COMPACT_ATOMS: atom_id res chain seq x y z
N GLY A 1 -0.18 4.19 14.53
CA GLY A 1 0.25 4.99 13.37
C GLY A 1 -0.28 4.31 12.14
N GLY A 2 -0.90 5.04 11.21
CA GLY A 2 -1.45 4.44 9.99
C GLY A 2 -0.39 4.13 8.95
N VAL A 3 -0.79 3.45 7.88
CA VAL A 3 0.05 3.16 6.70
C VAL A 3 0.48 4.47 6.04
N ARG A 4 1.74 4.51 5.59
CA ARG A 4 2.35 5.71 5.01
C ARG A 4 2.89 5.51 3.59
N THR A 5 2.99 4.26 3.14
CA THR A 5 3.53 3.91 1.83
C THR A 5 2.55 3.05 1.05
N LEU A 6 2.64 3.10 -0.29
CA LEU A 6 1.82 2.24 -1.14
C LEU A 6 2.18 0.76 -0.98
N ASP A 7 3.46 0.43 -0.82
CA ASP A 7 3.92 -0.95 -0.68
C ASP A 7 3.35 -1.64 0.57
N GLU A 8 3.35 -0.95 1.71
CA GLU A 8 2.71 -1.44 2.94
C GLU A 8 1.21 -1.69 2.73
N LEU A 9 0.52 -0.76 2.06
CA LEU A 9 -0.91 -0.89 1.78
C LEU A 9 -1.20 -2.12 0.92
N LEU A 10 -0.40 -2.34 -0.13
CA LEU A 10 -0.55 -3.47 -1.04
C LEU A 10 -0.16 -4.80 -0.38
N ALA A 11 0.86 -4.83 0.48
CA ALA A 11 1.23 -6.01 1.25
C ALA A 11 0.14 -6.39 2.25
N ILE A 12 -0.47 -5.43 2.93
CA ILE A 12 -1.60 -5.68 3.85
C ILE A 12 -2.84 -6.13 3.06
N ARG A 13 -3.06 -5.59 1.86
CA ARG A 13 -4.16 -6.03 0.99
C ARG A 13 -3.95 -7.45 0.48
N SER A 14 -2.73 -7.87 0.16
CA SER A 14 -2.43 -9.20 -0.38
C SER A 14 -2.68 -10.33 0.65
N ILE A 15 -2.56 -10.04 1.95
CA ILE A 15 -2.89 -10.97 3.04
C ILE A 15 -4.40 -10.97 3.40
N GLY A 16 -5.24 -10.24 2.66
CA GLY A 16 -6.71 -10.28 2.80
C GLY A 16 -7.32 -9.28 3.77
N VAL A 17 -6.55 -8.31 4.27
CA VAL A 17 -7.10 -7.25 5.13
C VAL A 17 -8.00 -6.30 4.31
N THR A 18 -9.16 -5.98 4.88
CA THR A 18 -10.19 -5.15 4.23
C THR A 18 -10.29 -3.73 4.76
N ARG A 19 -9.67 -3.44 5.91
CA ARG A 19 -9.74 -2.13 6.61
C ARG A 19 -8.36 -1.74 7.10
N VAL A 20 -7.90 -0.55 6.71
CA VAL A 20 -6.59 -0.01 7.06
C VAL A 20 -6.72 1.49 7.30
N GLY A 21 -6.14 2.00 8.38
CA GLY A 21 -5.98 3.44 8.58
C GLY A 21 -4.73 3.91 7.85
N ALA A 22 -4.88 4.81 6.88
CA ALA A 22 -3.76 5.45 6.18
C ALA A 22 -3.59 6.89 6.68
N THR A 23 -2.39 7.25 7.12
CA THR A 23 -2.08 8.62 7.56
C THR A 23 -1.57 9.47 6.39
N ALA A 24 -0.99 8.85 5.35
CA ALA A 24 -0.43 9.53 4.19
C ALA A 24 -1.20 9.23 2.89
N THR A 25 -2.55 9.31 2.94
CA THR A 25 -3.41 8.92 1.81
C THR A 25 -3.04 9.60 0.50
N ILE A 26 -2.74 10.90 0.52
CA ILE A 26 -2.38 11.66 -0.70
C ILE A 26 -1.11 11.09 -1.35
N ALA A 27 -0.04 10.92 -0.56
CA ALA A 27 1.23 10.39 -1.05
C ALA A 27 1.08 8.97 -1.63
N ILE A 28 0.25 8.13 -1.00
CA ILE A 28 -0.04 6.78 -1.48
C ILE A 28 -0.76 6.81 -2.84
N MET A 29 -1.73 7.72 -3.02
CA MET A 29 -2.47 7.85 -4.29
C MET A 29 -1.60 8.40 -5.43
N GLU A 30 -0.75 9.38 -5.13
CA GLU A 30 0.23 9.91 -6.08
C GLU A 30 1.21 8.82 -6.54
N GLU A 31 1.71 8.03 -5.58
CA GLU A 31 2.58 6.89 -5.86
C GLU A 31 1.86 5.81 -6.68
N ALA A 32 0.59 5.52 -6.38
CA ALA A 32 -0.21 4.54 -7.12
C ALA A 32 -0.36 4.96 -8.58
N THR A 33 -0.66 6.24 -8.81
CA THR A 33 -0.77 6.83 -10.15
C THR A 33 0.57 6.77 -10.89
N ALA A 34 1.68 7.12 -10.21
CA ALA A 34 3.02 7.05 -10.77
C ALA A 34 3.44 5.62 -11.15
N ARG A 35 2.92 4.60 -10.44
CA ARG A 35 3.14 3.18 -10.73
C ARG A 35 2.15 2.60 -11.76
N GLY A 36 1.25 3.41 -12.31
CA GLY A 36 0.26 2.98 -13.32
C GLY A 36 -0.93 2.22 -12.75
N ILE A 37 -1.16 2.28 -11.43
CA ILE A 37 -2.34 1.70 -10.81
C ILE A 37 -3.52 2.63 -11.12
N THR A 38 -4.39 2.18 -12.00
CA THR A 38 -5.59 2.90 -12.47
C THR A 38 -6.81 1.98 -12.36
N ASP A 39 -7.92 2.34 -12.98
CA ASP A 39 -9.16 1.55 -12.94
C ASP A 39 -9.07 0.21 -13.68
N THR A 40 -7.98 -0.05 -14.42
CA THR A 40 -7.73 -1.34 -15.04
C THR A 40 -6.83 -2.22 -14.17
N PRO A 41 -7.13 -3.53 -14.02
CA PRO A 41 -6.25 -4.46 -13.34
C PRO A 41 -4.85 -4.44 -13.95
N THR A 42 -3.86 -4.05 -13.15
CA THR A 42 -2.47 -3.90 -13.57
C THR A 42 -1.59 -4.78 -12.70
N GLU A 43 -0.73 -5.58 -13.32
CA GLU A 43 0.26 -6.37 -12.59
C GLU A 43 1.38 -5.45 -12.10
N ILE A 44 1.61 -5.44 -10.80
CA ILE A 44 2.64 -4.65 -10.16
C ILE A 44 3.54 -5.55 -9.32
N ILE A 45 4.85 -5.31 -9.38
CA ILE A 45 5.81 -6.01 -8.57
C ILE A 45 5.85 -5.33 -7.19
N LEU A 46 5.42 -6.06 -6.17
CA LEU A 46 5.56 -5.61 -4.80
C LEU A 46 7.04 -5.65 -4.42
N LYS A 47 7.59 -4.50 -4.03
CA LYS A 47 8.92 -4.46 -3.44
C LYS A 47 8.77 -4.91 -2.00
N SER A 48 9.35 -6.08 -1.67
CA SER A 48 9.39 -6.60 -0.31
C SER A 48 9.95 -5.53 0.62
N THR A 49 9.07 -4.92 1.40
CA THR A 49 9.43 -3.94 2.42
C THR A 49 9.40 -4.69 3.74
N ASP A 50 10.59 -4.98 4.28
CA ASP A 50 10.82 -5.69 5.55
C ASP A 50 10.38 -4.88 6.80
N HIS A 51 9.39 -3.99 6.65
CA HIS A 51 9.01 -3.01 7.66
C HIS A 51 7.51 -3.06 7.99
N LEU A 52 6.88 -4.24 7.98
CA LEU A 52 5.62 -4.42 8.68
C LEU A 52 5.89 -4.27 10.18
N GLN A 53 5.88 -3.03 10.67
CA GLN A 53 6.04 -2.71 12.09
C GLN A 53 4.94 -3.43 12.87
N SER A 54 5.31 -4.58 13.44
CA SER A 54 4.57 -5.25 14.50
C SER A 54 4.68 -4.37 15.75
N GLY A 55 3.75 -3.43 15.88
CA GLY A 55 3.54 -2.66 17.10
C GLY A 55 2.27 -3.18 17.79
N TYR A 56 2.45 -3.95 18.86
CA TYR A 56 1.46 -4.06 19.93
C TYR A 56 1.51 -2.80 20.80
#